data_AF-A1SCZ9-F1
#
_entry.id   AF-A1SCZ9-F1
#
_cell.length_a   1.000
_cell.length_b   1.000
_cell.length_c   1.000
_cell.angle_alpha   90.00
_cell.angle_beta   90.00
_cell.angle_gamma   90.00
#
_symmetry.space_group_name_H-M   'P 1'
#
loop_
_entity.id
_entity.type
_entity.pdbx_description
1 polymer ?
#
loop_
_entity_poly.entity_id
_entity_poly.type
_entity_poly.pdbx_seq_one_letter_code
_entity_poly.pdbx_strand_id
1 'polypeptide(L)'
;MTGTVLHPRVAPRRATARATTWWGKAWVRAVDEAAYAEADLVASRALARAGRVGQIATEPGRFVAAVEDRRGLWTVEGTVPVLGAADVAALVETVAAESGRIAALLAGELPHRLVEHAEEAGVELLPYGGELGASCTCEHWVDPCVHALAVLHQLAWLVDADPFVLLQLRGLARDELLGRLHERSAAPLVEPRDSADGTVDEDEPDLQAALEAALYAARLLVDPLS
;
A
#
# COMPACT_ATOMS: atom_id res chain seq x y z
N MET A 1 2.02 -10.66 -10.71
CA MET A 1 2.48 -11.60 -9.67
C MET A 1 2.63 -10.80 -8.40
N THR A 2 1.61 -10.79 -7.55
CA THR A 2 1.65 -10.00 -6.32
C THR A 2 2.53 -10.74 -5.32
N GLY A 3 3.75 -10.23 -5.13
CA GLY A 3 4.84 -10.95 -4.47
C GLY A 3 4.81 -10.84 -2.95
N THR A 4 5.36 -11.85 -2.29
CA THR A 4 5.68 -11.84 -0.87
C THR A 4 6.76 -10.80 -0.57
N VAL A 5 6.52 -9.94 0.42
CA VAL A 5 7.50 -8.98 0.95
C VAL A 5 7.99 -9.49 2.30
N LEU A 6 9.30 -9.50 2.49
CA LEU A 6 9.94 -9.98 3.72
C LEU A 6 10.46 -8.80 4.56
N HIS A 7 9.91 -8.64 5.75
CA HIS A 7 10.28 -7.58 6.70
C HIS A 7 11.25 -8.12 7.75
N PRO A 8 12.45 -7.53 7.89
CA PRO A 8 13.48 -8.07 8.75
C PRO A 8 13.04 -8.10 10.23
N ARG A 9 13.59 -9.08 10.97
CA ARG A 9 13.40 -9.17 12.42
C ARG A 9 13.81 -7.88 13.10
N VAL A 10 12.93 -7.36 13.95
CA VAL A 10 13.21 -6.16 14.76
C VAL A 10 14.06 -6.52 15.97
N ALA A 11 15.16 -5.80 16.17
CA ALA A 11 16.02 -5.97 17.34
C ALA A 11 15.27 -5.62 18.65
N PRO A 12 15.67 -6.19 19.81
CA PRO A 12 15.04 -5.87 21.09
C PRO A 12 15.02 -4.36 21.39
N ARG A 13 13.86 -3.81 21.77
CA ARG A 13 13.66 -2.38 22.04
C ARG A 13 13.41 -2.16 23.53
N ARG A 14 14.10 -1.17 24.12
CA ARG A 14 13.94 -0.80 25.55
C ARG A 14 12.74 0.11 25.79
N ALA A 15 12.43 1.01 24.85
CA ALA A 15 11.25 1.88 24.92
C ALA A 15 10.01 1.19 24.35
N THR A 16 8.82 1.61 24.77
CA THR A 16 7.57 1.27 24.09
C THR A 16 7.61 1.95 22.73
N ALA A 17 7.99 1.24 21.68
CA ALA A 17 7.80 1.69 20.31
C ALA A 17 6.29 1.76 20.07
N ARG A 18 5.73 2.96 20.27
CA ARG A 18 4.34 3.26 19.97
C ARG A 18 4.30 3.74 18.53
N ALA A 19 3.24 3.41 17.82
CA ALA A 19 2.95 4.04 16.55
C ALA A 19 2.88 5.56 16.73
N THR A 20 3.56 6.28 15.86
CA THR A 20 3.73 7.73 15.95
C THR A 20 2.77 8.45 15.01
N THR A 21 2.54 7.86 13.85
CA THR A 21 1.65 8.33 12.80
C THR A 21 0.19 8.08 13.17
N TRP A 22 -0.74 8.78 12.51
CA TRP A 22 -2.15 8.62 12.79
C TRP A 22 -2.68 7.26 12.31
N TRP A 23 -2.16 6.75 11.18
CA TRP A 23 -2.55 5.44 10.63
C TRP A 23 -1.95 4.27 11.39
N GLY A 24 -0.70 4.38 11.85
CA GLY A 24 -0.11 3.38 12.75
C GLY A 24 -0.89 3.28 14.07
N LYS A 25 -1.36 4.42 14.61
CA LYS A 25 -2.23 4.43 15.80
C LYS A 25 -3.58 3.77 15.54
N ALA A 26 -4.16 3.99 14.36
CA ALA A 26 -5.40 3.32 13.96
C ALA A 26 -5.23 1.80 13.86
N TRP A 27 -4.10 1.34 13.31
CA TRP A 27 -3.77 -0.09 13.32
C TRP A 27 -3.64 -0.63 14.75
N VAL A 28 -2.90 0.06 15.64
CA VAL A 28 -2.78 -0.35 17.05
C VAL A 28 -4.16 -0.44 17.71
N ARG A 29 -5.06 0.50 17.42
CA ARG A 29 -6.43 0.46 17.92
C ARG A 29 -7.17 -0.78 17.42
N ALA A 30 -7.02 -1.16 16.16
CA ALA A 30 -7.60 -2.40 15.64
C ALA A 30 -7.05 -3.63 16.37
N VAL A 31 -5.76 -3.68 16.68
CA VAL A 31 -5.16 -4.76 17.49
C VAL A 31 -5.74 -4.80 18.89
N ASP A 32 -5.89 -3.63 19.52
CA ASP A 32 -6.45 -3.50 20.86
C ASP A 32 -7.93 -3.96 20.89
N GLU A 33 -8.71 -3.65 19.84
CA GLU A 33 -10.10 -4.11 19.66
C GLU A 33 -10.21 -5.61 19.38
N ALA A 34 -9.20 -6.21 18.74
CA ALA A 34 -9.17 -7.65 18.45
C ALA A 34 -8.80 -8.50 19.68
N ALA A 35 -8.17 -7.92 20.70
CA ALA A 35 -7.72 -8.65 21.87
C ALA A 35 -8.87 -8.98 22.83
N TYR A 36 -8.84 -10.20 23.38
CA TYR A 36 -9.86 -10.64 24.33
C TYR A 36 -9.69 -10.04 25.73
N ALA A 37 -8.44 -9.83 26.17
CA ALA A 37 -8.15 -9.31 27.51
C ALA A 37 -6.98 -8.30 27.50
N GLU A 38 -7.07 -7.29 28.36
CA GLU A 38 -6.00 -6.28 28.53
C GLU A 38 -4.66 -6.90 28.97
N ALA A 39 -4.69 -7.99 29.73
CA ALA A 39 -3.48 -8.70 30.14
C ALA A 39 -2.71 -9.26 28.93
N ASP A 40 -3.43 -9.71 27.89
CA ASP A 40 -2.82 -10.21 26.65
C ASP A 40 -2.19 -9.08 25.85
N LEU A 41 -2.79 -7.89 25.88
CA LEU A 41 -2.21 -6.68 25.28
C LEU A 41 -0.90 -6.28 25.98
N VAL A 42 -0.85 -6.31 27.32
CA VAL A 42 0.39 -6.03 28.06
C VAL A 42 1.48 -7.07 27.72
N ALA A 43 1.13 -8.35 27.71
CA ALA A 43 2.06 -9.43 27.44
C ALA A 43 2.57 -9.42 25.99
N SER A 44 1.68 -9.19 25.02
CA SER A 44 2.02 -9.15 23.60
C SER A 44 2.90 -7.96 23.24
N ARG A 45 2.63 -6.77 23.79
CA ARG A 45 3.52 -5.60 23.65
C ARG A 45 4.90 -5.87 24.23
N ALA A 46 4.99 -6.61 25.34
CA ALA A 46 6.26 -7.04 25.92
C ALA A 46 7.01 -8.04 25.04
N LEU A 47 6.30 -9.00 24.45
CA LEU A 47 6.86 -9.99 23.54
C LEU A 47 7.33 -9.37 22.22
N ALA A 48 6.52 -8.48 21.62
CA ALA A 48 6.84 -7.76 20.39
C ALA A 48 8.15 -6.96 20.49
N ARG A 49 8.41 -6.32 21.64
CA ARG A 49 9.65 -5.55 21.88
C ARG A 49 10.84 -6.39 22.34
N ALA A 50 10.64 -7.65 22.73
CA ALA A 50 11.72 -8.52 23.20
C ALA A 50 12.63 -9.00 22.07
N GLY A 51 12.34 -8.63 20.81
CA GLY A 51 13.04 -9.10 19.63
C GLY A 51 12.82 -10.59 19.39
N ARG A 52 11.66 -11.13 19.80
CA ARG A 52 11.34 -12.56 19.75
C ARG A 52 10.45 -12.98 18.59
N VAL A 53 9.86 -12.00 17.90
CA VAL A 53 9.24 -12.20 16.60
C VAL A 53 10.35 -12.27 15.55
N GLY A 54 10.26 -13.24 14.65
CA GLY A 54 11.19 -13.45 13.55
C GLY A 54 11.00 -12.43 12.42
N GLN A 55 11.42 -12.82 11.22
CA GLN A 55 11.05 -12.10 10.00
C GLN A 55 9.53 -12.19 9.81
N ILE A 56 8.91 -11.13 9.32
CA ILE A 56 7.48 -11.13 8.98
C ILE A 56 7.37 -11.15 7.46
N ALA A 57 6.72 -12.17 6.91
CA ALA A 57 6.35 -12.22 5.50
C ALA A 57 4.95 -11.62 5.33
N THR A 58 4.77 -10.73 4.35
CA THR A 58 3.47 -10.15 4.01
C THR A 58 3.13 -10.39 2.55
N GLU A 59 1.91 -10.85 2.31
CA GLU A 59 1.29 -11.09 1.01
C GLU A 59 -0.05 -10.33 0.96
N PRO A 60 -0.68 -10.20 -0.21
CA PRO A 60 -2.05 -9.72 -0.32
C PRO A 60 -2.99 -10.41 0.67
N GLY A 61 -3.49 -9.64 1.64
CA GLY A 61 -4.42 -10.12 2.65
C GLY A 61 -3.85 -11.13 3.64
N ARG A 62 -2.53 -11.35 3.71
CA ARG A 62 -1.92 -12.38 4.56
C ARG A 62 -0.59 -11.95 5.15
N PHE A 63 -0.30 -12.49 6.33
CA PHE A 63 1.03 -12.39 6.93
C PHE A 63 1.40 -13.66 7.68
N VAL A 64 2.69 -13.94 7.76
CA VAL A 64 3.25 -15.09 8.50
C VAL A 64 4.50 -14.66 9.25
N ALA A 65 4.63 -15.10 10.50
CA ALA A 65 5.83 -14.88 11.29
C ALA A 65 6.04 -16.01 12.32
N ALA A 66 7.29 -16.33 12.61
CA ALA A 66 7.63 -17.20 13.73
C ALA A 66 7.83 -16.36 15.01
N VAL A 67 7.37 -16.84 16.15
CA VAL A 67 7.49 -16.16 17.45
C VAL A 67 8.06 -17.13 18.48
N GLU A 68 9.14 -16.74 19.13
CA GLU A 68 9.81 -17.57 20.12
C GLU A 68 9.48 -17.09 21.54
N ASP A 69 9.11 -17.98 22.44
CA ASP A 69 9.00 -17.68 23.87
C ASP A 69 9.74 -18.73 24.71
N ARG A 70 9.54 -18.70 26.03
CA ARG A 70 10.17 -19.67 26.94
C ARG A 70 9.68 -21.11 26.76
N ARG A 71 8.56 -21.34 26.06
CA ARG A 71 7.92 -22.64 25.86
C ARG A 71 8.27 -23.24 24.50
N GLY A 72 8.67 -22.43 23.52
CA GLY A 72 9.10 -22.93 22.22
C GLY A 72 9.04 -21.88 21.10
N LEU A 73 9.02 -22.38 19.87
CA LEU A 73 8.83 -21.61 18.64
C LEU A 73 7.43 -21.87 18.09
N TRP A 74 6.70 -20.79 17.81
CA TRP A 74 5.32 -20.83 17.35
C TRP A 74 5.23 -20.15 15.98
N THR A 75 4.38 -20.66 15.10
CA THR A 75 4.08 -20.01 13.82
C THR A 75 2.76 -19.28 13.96
N VAL A 76 2.77 -17.98 13.64
CA VAL A 76 1.58 -17.14 13.54
C VAL A 76 1.28 -16.94 12.06
N GLU A 77 0.04 -17.21 11.68
CA GLU A 77 -0.51 -16.88 10.38
C GLU A 77 -1.68 -15.93 10.59
N GLY A 78 -1.84 -14.93 9.73
CA GLY A 78 -2.98 -14.04 9.83
C GLY A 78 -3.43 -13.50 8.50
N THR A 79 -4.62 -12.91 8.53
CA THR A 79 -5.36 -12.45 7.37
C THR A 79 -5.91 -11.05 7.60
N VAL A 80 -5.92 -10.26 6.54
CA VAL A 80 -6.57 -8.95 6.47
C VAL A 80 -7.45 -8.96 5.21
N PRO A 81 -8.70 -8.47 5.26
CA PRO A 81 -9.53 -8.39 4.06
C PRO A 81 -8.85 -7.55 2.99
N VAL A 82 -8.86 -8.07 1.76
CA VAL A 82 -8.36 -7.36 0.58
C VAL A 82 -9.46 -6.50 -0.03
N LEU A 83 -9.06 -5.41 -0.66
CA LEU A 83 -9.95 -4.54 -1.41
C LEU A 83 -10.50 -5.25 -2.66
N GLY A 84 -11.78 -5.03 -2.96
CA GLY A 84 -12.37 -5.49 -4.21
C GLY A 84 -11.81 -4.74 -5.42
N ALA A 85 -12.01 -5.27 -6.62
CA ALA A 85 -11.53 -4.62 -7.84
C ALA A 85 -12.08 -3.19 -8.04
N ALA A 86 -13.33 -2.94 -7.63
CA ALA A 86 -13.95 -1.62 -7.66
C ALA A 86 -13.28 -0.67 -6.66
N ASP A 87 -13.03 -1.12 -5.43
CA ASP A 87 -12.38 -0.33 -4.38
C ASP A 87 -10.93 0.00 -4.75
N VAL A 88 -10.22 -0.97 -5.34
CA VAL A 88 -8.87 -0.74 -5.89
C VAL A 88 -8.92 0.34 -6.97
N ALA A 89 -9.88 0.29 -7.89
CA ALA A 89 -10.02 1.31 -8.92
C ALA A 89 -10.31 2.69 -8.31
N ALA A 90 -11.26 2.79 -7.37
CA ALA A 90 -11.61 4.03 -6.68
C ALA A 90 -10.43 4.62 -5.88
N LEU A 91 -9.64 3.76 -5.23
CA LEU A 91 -8.43 4.18 -4.54
C LEU A 91 -7.39 4.74 -5.51
N VAL A 92 -7.18 4.08 -6.66
CA VAL A 92 -6.26 4.55 -7.70
C VAL A 92 -6.72 5.90 -8.26
N GLU A 93 -8.02 6.10 -8.51
CA GLU A 93 -8.57 7.41 -8.90
C GLU A 93 -8.26 8.48 -7.85
N THR A 94 -8.51 8.15 -6.59
CA THR A 94 -8.28 9.06 -5.45
C THR A 94 -6.82 9.45 -5.33
N VAL A 95 -5.89 8.51 -5.51
CA VAL A 95 -4.46 8.81 -5.52
C VAL A 95 -4.07 9.65 -6.74
N ALA A 96 -4.62 9.34 -7.92
CA ALA A 96 -4.31 10.03 -9.17
C ALA A 96 -4.85 11.48 -9.23
N ALA A 97 -5.90 11.79 -8.47
CA ALA A 97 -6.54 13.10 -8.46
C ALA A 97 -5.58 14.26 -8.09
N GLU A 98 -4.51 13.97 -7.33
CA GLU A 98 -3.50 14.96 -6.95
C GLU A 98 -2.11 14.32 -6.99
N SER A 99 -1.21 14.85 -7.83
CA SER A 99 0.17 14.34 -7.96
C SER A 99 0.95 14.32 -6.62
N GLY A 100 0.63 15.25 -5.71
CA GLY A 100 1.19 15.31 -4.36
C GLY A 100 0.92 14.06 -3.52
N ARG A 101 -0.19 13.33 -3.77
CA ARG A 101 -0.53 12.11 -3.03
C ARG A 101 0.42 10.96 -3.34
N ILE A 102 0.81 10.82 -4.62
CA ILE A 102 1.81 9.82 -5.03
C ILE A 102 3.16 10.13 -4.37
N ALA A 103 3.58 11.40 -4.41
CA ALA A 103 4.83 11.84 -3.79
C ALA A 103 4.84 11.58 -2.28
N ALA A 104 3.73 11.85 -1.58
CA ALA A 104 3.58 11.57 -0.15
C ALA A 104 3.68 10.07 0.17
N LEU A 105 2.96 9.21 -0.56
CA LEU A 105 3.05 7.75 -0.38
C LEU A 105 4.48 7.25 -0.60
N LEU A 106 5.16 7.73 -1.65
CA LEU A 106 6.56 7.39 -1.93
C LEU A 106 7.53 7.89 -0.85
N ALA A 107 7.18 8.96 -0.12
CA ALA A 107 7.91 9.47 1.03
C ALA A 107 7.59 8.71 2.34
N GLY A 108 6.73 7.70 2.29
CA GLY A 108 6.32 6.92 3.47
C GLY A 108 5.20 7.58 4.28
N GLU A 109 4.48 8.55 3.70
CA GLU A 109 3.38 9.24 4.37
C GLU A 109 2.02 8.76 3.85
N LEU A 110 1.04 8.64 4.76
CA LEU A 110 -0.36 8.44 4.41
C LEU A 110 -1.15 9.72 4.75
N PRO A 111 -1.39 10.62 3.77
CA PRO A 111 -2.11 11.86 4.01
C PRO A 111 -3.53 11.59 4.52
N HIS A 112 -3.96 12.29 5.56
CA HIS A 112 -5.31 12.13 6.11
C HIS A 112 -6.39 12.39 5.06
N ARG A 113 -6.22 13.48 4.28
CA ARG A 113 -7.07 13.84 3.15
C ARG A 113 -7.21 12.73 2.09
N LEU A 114 -6.14 11.94 1.86
CA LEU A 114 -6.21 10.83 0.91
C LEU A 114 -7.16 9.76 1.42
N VAL A 115 -7.05 9.41 2.71
CA VAL A 115 -7.90 8.38 3.33
C VAL A 115 -9.34 8.87 3.47
N GLU A 116 -9.56 10.13 3.86
CA GLU A 116 -10.92 10.73 3.88
C GLU A 116 -11.61 10.60 2.51
N HIS A 117 -10.95 10.99 1.42
CA HIS A 117 -11.54 10.87 0.08
C HIS A 117 -11.71 9.41 -0.37
N ALA A 118 -10.82 8.50 0.07
CA ALA A 118 -10.98 7.08 -0.20
C ALA A 118 -12.24 6.53 0.52
N GLU A 119 -12.46 6.92 1.78
CA GLU A 119 -13.65 6.57 2.57
C GLU A 119 -14.93 7.15 1.95
N GLU A 120 -14.91 8.39 1.47
CA GLU A 120 -16.03 9.00 0.71
C GLU A 120 -16.36 8.22 -0.57
N ALA A 121 -15.35 7.57 -1.18
CA ALA A 121 -15.50 6.68 -2.33
C ALA A 121 -15.87 5.24 -1.93
N GLY A 122 -16.12 4.97 -0.65
CA GLY A 122 -16.48 3.65 -0.12
C GLY A 122 -15.30 2.72 0.16
N VAL A 123 -14.07 3.23 0.13
CA VAL A 123 -12.84 2.45 0.34
C VAL A 123 -12.32 2.66 1.75
N GLU A 124 -12.60 1.70 2.62
CA GLU A 124 -12.01 1.66 3.96
C GLU A 124 -10.58 1.11 3.86
N LEU A 125 -9.56 1.90 4.19
CA LEU A 125 -8.16 1.45 4.11
C LEU A 125 -7.68 0.81 5.41
N LEU A 126 -8.10 1.38 6.55
CA LEU A 126 -7.63 0.97 7.86
C LEU A 126 -8.56 -0.12 8.42
N PRO A 127 -8.01 -1.25 8.89
CA PRO A 127 -8.84 -2.29 9.45
C PRO A 127 -9.39 -1.89 10.82
N TYR A 128 -10.46 -2.55 11.24
CA TYR A 128 -10.93 -2.58 12.62
C TYR A 128 -10.68 -3.96 13.23
N GLY A 129 -10.83 -4.12 14.55
CA GLY A 129 -10.38 -5.33 15.24
C GLY A 129 -10.99 -6.64 14.72
N GLY A 130 -12.26 -6.62 14.32
CA GLY A 130 -12.95 -7.79 13.75
C GLY A 130 -12.44 -8.24 12.38
N GLU A 131 -11.66 -7.40 11.68
CA GLU A 131 -11.04 -7.77 10.39
C GLU A 131 -9.70 -8.50 10.56
N LEU A 132 -9.05 -8.36 11.71
CA LEU A 132 -7.73 -8.92 11.96
C LEU A 132 -7.85 -10.40 12.35
N GLY A 133 -7.86 -11.26 11.34
CA GLY A 133 -7.75 -12.70 11.55
C GLY A 133 -6.32 -13.09 11.91
N ALA A 134 -6.14 -13.89 12.95
CA ALA A 134 -4.83 -14.46 13.28
C ALA A 134 -4.98 -15.80 14.01
N SER A 135 -4.19 -16.78 13.61
CA SER A 135 -4.07 -18.08 14.26
C SER A 135 -2.61 -18.35 14.62
N CYS A 136 -2.40 -19.18 15.63
CA CYS A 136 -1.07 -19.53 16.11
C CYS A 136 -0.97 -21.02 16.41
N THR A 137 0.18 -21.64 16.14
CA THR A 137 0.42 -23.05 16.48
C THR A 137 0.62 -23.32 17.98
N CYS A 138 0.37 -22.34 18.84
CA CYS A 138 0.45 -22.50 20.29
C CYS A 138 -0.78 -23.21 20.87
N GLU A 139 -0.67 -23.72 22.10
CA GLU A 139 -1.76 -24.43 22.79
C GLU A 139 -2.85 -23.50 23.37
N HIS A 140 -2.89 -22.23 22.97
CA HIS A 140 -3.90 -21.29 23.45
C HIS A 140 -5.22 -21.50 22.70
N TRP A 141 -6.33 -21.38 23.41
CA TRP A 141 -7.66 -21.76 22.91
C TRP A 141 -8.47 -20.59 22.34
N VAL A 142 -7.98 -19.36 22.50
CA VAL A 142 -8.67 -18.14 22.06
C VAL A 142 -7.76 -17.39 21.09
N ASP A 143 -8.26 -17.13 19.90
CA ASP A 143 -7.57 -16.27 18.94
C ASP A 143 -8.10 -14.83 19.03
N PRO A 144 -7.23 -13.81 18.88
CA PRO A 144 -5.77 -13.90 18.75
C PRO A 144 -5.08 -14.14 20.11
N CYS A 145 -4.18 -15.12 20.17
CA CYS A 145 -3.33 -15.32 21.35
C CYS A 145 -2.26 -14.21 21.52
N VAL A 146 -1.52 -14.22 22.65
CA VAL A 146 -0.42 -13.28 22.92
C VAL A 146 0.66 -13.27 21.81
N HIS A 147 0.97 -14.41 21.19
CA HIS A 147 1.94 -14.46 20.08
C HIS A 147 1.40 -13.78 18.83
N ALA A 148 0.13 -14.02 18.49
CA ALA A 148 -0.53 -13.40 17.36
C ALA A 148 -0.64 -11.88 17.53
N LEU A 149 -1.07 -11.41 18.71
CA LEU A 149 -1.08 -9.99 19.06
C LEU A 149 0.32 -9.37 19.00
N ALA A 150 1.37 -10.10 19.35
CA ALA A 150 2.74 -9.60 19.26
C ALA A 150 3.19 -9.37 17.81
N VAL A 151 2.78 -10.25 16.88
CA VAL A 151 3.01 -10.07 15.44
C VAL A 151 2.20 -8.89 14.91
N LEU A 152 0.91 -8.80 15.27
CA LEU A 152 0.05 -7.69 14.89
C LEU A 152 0.56 -6.33 15.39
N HIS A 153 1.14 -6.27 16.59
CA HIS A 153 1.81 -5.06 17.08
C HIS A 153 3.10 -4.73 16.31
N GLN A 154 3.88 -5.71 15.85
CA GLN A 154 5.03 -5.44 14.98
C GLN A 154 4.61 -5.03 13.57
N LEU A 155 3.52 -5.59 13.03
CA LEU A 155 2.91 -5.10 11.79
C LEU A 155 2.50 -3.63 11.93
N ALA A 156 2.00 -3.21 13.09
CA ALA A 156 1.71 -1.80 13.36
C ALA A 156 2.96 -0.93 13.19
N TRP A 157 4.15 -1.39 13.59
CA TRP A 157 5.40 -0.65 13.39
C TRP A 157 5.84 -0.59 11.93
N LEU A 158 5.60 -1.67 11.18
CA LEU A 158 5.89 -1.72 9.75
C LEU A 158 4.95 -0.78 9.00
N VAL A 159 3.66 -0.79 9.32
CA VAL A 159 2.64 0.13 8.78
C VAL A 159 2.92 1.58 9.17
N ASP A 160 3.33 1.84 10.42
CA ASP A 160 3.73 3.18 10.89
C ASP A 160 4.93 3.74 10.11
N ALA A 161 5.85 2.87 9.69
CA ALA A 161 7.06 3.26 8.97
C ALA A 161 6.86 3.35 7.45
N ASP A 162 5.98 2.53 6.88
CA ASP A 162 5.71 2.48 5.44
C ASP A 162 4.24 2.12 5.16
N PRO A 163 3.43 3.05 4.60
CA PRO A 163 2.03 2.81 4.27
C PRO A 163 1.85 1.77 3.16
N PHE A 164 2.87 1.45 2.36
CA PHE A 164 2.77 0.36 1.38
C PHE A 164 2.63 -1.01 2.05
N VAL A 165 3.02 -1.17 3.32
CA VAL A 165 2.73 -2.40 4.08
C VAL A 165 1.24 -2.56 4.31
N LEU A 166 0.53 -1.46 4.62
CA LEU A 166 -0.92 -1.47 4.73
C LEU A 166 -1.56 -1.80 3.38
N LEU A 167 -1.13 -1.14 2.30
CA LEU A 167 -1.68 -1.38 0.96
C LEU A 167 -1.42 -2.81 0.48
N GLN A 168 -0.24 -3.37 0.73
CA GLN A 168 0.09 -4.77 0.49
C GLN A 168 -0.91 -5.69 1.20
N LEU A 169 -1.19 -5.46 2.49
CA LEU A 169 -2.16 -6.26 3.25
C LEU A 169 -3.59 -6.05 2.75
N ARG A 170 -3.94 -4.87 2.23
CA ARG A 170 -5.22 -4.59 1.55
C ARG A 170 -5.25 -5.10 0.11
N GLY A 171 -4.23 -5.83 -0.33
CA GLY A 171 -4.19 -6.50 -1.63
C GLY A 171 -3.73 -5.63 -2.80
N LEU A 172 -3.22 -4.43 -2.53
CA LEU A 172 -2.70 -3.51 -3.53
C LEU A 172 -1.20 -3.28 -3.29
N ALA A 173 -0.36 -4.10 -3.89
CA ALA A 173 1.09 -3.98 -3.77
C ALA A 173 1.59 -2.65 -4.36
N ARG A 174 2.74 -2.18 -3.86
CA ARG A 174 3.39 -0.93 -4.33
C ARG A 174 3.52 -0.88 -5.85
N ASP A 175 4.11 -1.90 -6.45
CA ASP A 175 4.37 -1.92 -7.90
C ASP A 175 3.08 -2.01 -8.71
N GLU A 176 2.03 -2.63 -8.14
CA GLU A 176 0.71 -2.67 -8.76
C GLU A 176 0.04 -1.29 -8.74
N LEU A 177 0.07 -0.58 -7.60
CA LEU A 177 -0.44 0.79 -7.52
C LEU A 177 0.29 1.70 -8.52
N LEU A 178 1.62 1.67 -8.52
CA LEU A 178 2.43 2.52 -9.40
C LEU A 178 2.20 2.16 -10.88
N GLY A 179 2.08 0.88 -11.22
CA GLY A 179 1.74 0.43 -12.57
C GLY A 179 0.39 0.99 -13.03
N ARG A 180 -0.65 0.83 -12.22
CA ARG A 180 -2.00 1.37 -12.52
C ARG A 180 -2.00 2.89 -12.68
N LEU A 181 -1.26 3.61 -11.84
CA LEU A 181 -1.13 5.07 -11.95
C LEU A 181 -0.38 5.50 -13.21
N HIS A 182 0.65 4.74 -13.61
CA HIS A 182 1.42 4.99 -14.82
C HIS A 182 0.58 4.75 -16.07
N GLU A 183 -0.16 3.65 -16.14
CA GLU A 183 -1.10 3.34 -17.23
C GLU A 183 -2.13 4.45 -17.42
N ARG A 184 -2.65 5.02 -16.31
CA ARG A 184 -3.60 6.14 -16.35
C ARG A 184 -2.98 7.44 -16.85
N SER A 185 -1.74 7.72 -16.47
CA SER A 185 -1.01 8.90 -16.92
C SER A 185 -0.62 8.80 -18.40
N ALA A 186 -0.47 7.58 -18.92
CA ALA A 186 -0.16 7.29 -20.32
C ALA A 186 -1.42 7.14 -21.21
N ALA A 187 -2.62 7.04 -20.62
CA ALA A 187 -3.85 6.98 -21.38
C ALA A 187 -4.06 8.31 -22.15
N PRO A 188 -4.27 8.28 -23.48
CA PRO A 188 -4.55 9.50 -24.23
C PRO A 188 -5.77 10.20 -23.64
N LEU A 189 -5.68 11.51 -23.46
CA LEU A 189 -6.86 12.35 -23.27
C LEU A 189 -7.76 12.11 -24.48
N VAL A 190 -8.80 11.28 -24.33
CA VAL A 190 -9.87 11.21 -25.32
C VAL A 190 -10.57 12.54 -25.21
N GLU A 191 -10.18 13.49 -26.06
CA GLU A 191 -10.90 14.75 -26.19
C GLU A 191 -12.37 14.42 -26.46
N PRO A 192 -13.30 15.07 -25.75
CA PRO A 192 -14.71 14.93 -26.07
C PRO A 192 -14.86 15.32 -27.54
N ARG A 193 -15.33 14.37 -28.36
CA ARG A 193 -15.72 14.67 -29.74
C ARG A 193 -16.88 15.65 -29.67
N ASP A 194 -16.54 16.93 -29.70
CA ASP A 194 -17.50 17.98 -29.89
C ASP A 194 -18.10 17.77 -31.27
N SER A 195 -19.35 17.33 -31.28
CA SER A 195 -20.17 17.30 -32.48
C SER A 195 -20.55 18.74 -32.81
N ALA A 196 -19.77 19.37 -33.69
CA ALA A 196 -20.08 20.63 -34.35
C ALA A 196 -19.56 20.51 -35.80
N ASP A 197 -20.42 20.37 -36.81
CA ASP A 197 -20.96 21.52 -37.57
C ASP A 197 -20.25 22.85 -37.27
N GLY A 198 -19.49 23.35 -38.25
CA GLY A 198 -18.93 24.69 -38.21
C GLY A 198 -17.44 24.79 -38.50
N THR A 199 -17.13 25.01 -39.78
CA THR A 199 -16.03 25.86 -40.30
C THR A 199 -14.68 25.84 -39.56
N VAL A 200 -13.71 25.15 -40.15
CA VAL A 200 -12.29 25.28 -39.83
C VAL A 200 -11.75 26.53 -40.53
N ASP A 201 -11.20 27.46 -39.75
CA ASP A 201 -10.24 28.46 -40.24
C ASP A 201 -9.01 28.41 -39.33
N GLU A 202 -7.87 28.66 -39.96
CA GLU A 202 -6.50 28.24 -39.62
C GLU A 202 -5.87 29.00 -38.43
N ASP A 203 -4.93 28.34 -37.72
CA ASP A 203 -3.63 28.90 -37.27
C ASP A 203 -3.07 28.15 -36.04
N GLU A 204 -2.76 26.87 -36.20
CA GLU A 204 -1.83 26.19 -35.29
C GLU A 204 -0.76 25.49 -36.14
N PRO A 205 0.53 25.85 -36.01
CA PRO A 205 1.55 25.32 -36.87
C PRO A 205 1.71 23.82 -36.59
N ASP A 206 1.38 23.00 -37.60
CA ASP A 206 1.60 21.56 -37.55
C ASP A 206 3.10 21.28 -37.43
N LEU A 207 3.52 21.11 -36.17
CA LEU A 207 4.90 20.83 -35.78
C LEU A 207 5.39 19.52 -36.43
N GLN A 208 4.48 18.60 -36.74
CA GLN A 208 4.76 17.35 -37.43
C GLN A 208 5.10 17.62 -38.90
N ALA A 209 4.30 18.42 -39.60
CA ALA A 209 4.57 18.80 -40.98
C ALA A 209 5.86 19.61 -41.12
N ALA A 210 6.14 20.52 -40.17
CA ALA A 210 7.39 21.27 -40.13
C ALA A 210 8.61 20.35 -39.90
N LEU A 211 8.48 19.35 -39.03
CA LEU A 211 9.52 18.36 -38.77
C LEU A 211 9.76 17.45 -39.99
N GLU A 212 8.70 16.99 -40.66
CA GLU A 212 8.81 16.19 -41.88
C GLU A 212 9.50 16.94 -43.01
N ALA A 213 9.14 18.22 -43.23
CA ALA A 213 9.78 19.06 -44.23
C ALA A 213 11.27 19.26 -43.95
N ALA A 214 11.66 19.46 -42.69
CA ALA A 214 13.06 19.61 -42.29
C ALA A 214 13.87 18.32 -42.51
N LEU A 215 13.30 17.16 -42.19
CA LEU A 215 13.94 15.86 -42.39
C LEU A 215 14.08 15.51 -43.88
N TYR A 216 13.10 15.88 -44.71
CA TYR A 216 13.18 15.73 -46.15
C TYR A 216 14.29 16.60 -46.76
N ALA A 217 14.37 17.87 -46.38
CA ALA A 217 15.42 18.77 -46.82
C ALA A 217 16.82 18.26 -46.41
N ALA A 218 16.96 17.72 -45.20
CA ALA A 218 18.21 17.13 -44.73
C ALA A 218 18.65 15.93 -45.58
N ARG A 219 17.72 15.07 -46.03
CA ARG A 219 18.03 13.96 -46.93
C ARG A 219 18.55 14.41 -48.29
N LEU A 220 17.98 15.48 -48.85
CA LEU A 220 18.43 16.03 -50.15
C LEU A 220 19.83 16.64 -50.10
N LEU A 221 20.30 17.06 -48.93
CA LEU A 221 21.64 17.65 -48.76
C LEU A 221 22.73 16.61 -48.47
N VAL A 222 22.36 15.38 -48.11
CA VAL A 222 23.30 14.29 -47.80
C VAL A 222 23.60 13.41 -49.03
N ASP A 223 22.84 13.56 -50.12
CA ASP A 223 23.05 12.82 -51.38
C ASP A 223 23.36 13.77 -52.55
N PRO A 224 24.59 14.29 -52.69
CA PRO A 224 24.99 14.99 -53.90
C PRO A 224 25.40 13.95 -54.95
N LEU A 225 24.46 13.58 -55.82
CA LEU A 225 24.69 12.93 -57.13
C LEU A 225 25.48 11.61 -57.11
N SER A 226 24.75 10.50 -57.28
CA SER A 226 25.22 9.36 -58.07
C SER A 226 24.30 9.13 -59.26
#